data_AF-A0A2G5SVL7-F1
#
_entry.id   AF-A0A2G5SVL7-F1
#
_cell.length_a   1.000
_cell.length_b   1.000
_cell.length_c   1.000
_cell.angle_alpha   90.00
_cell.angle_beta   90.00
_cell.angle_gamma   90.00
#
_symmetry.space_group_name_H-M   'P 1'
#
loop_
_entity.id
_entity.type
_entity.pdbx_description
1 polymer ?
#
loop_
_entity_poly.entity_id
_entity_poly.type
_entity_poly.pdbx_seq_one_letter_code
_entity_poly.pdbx_strand_id
1 'polypeptide(L)'
;MKLVTIFILIGAVTAFDVIREAFRIIDDSQDPCENFYRHACPIGSDRDLLIATAYDDLLFRIKAKSVNAIWNNLEIEKTLLRIPSRELTTTNNFIGGLFLAQCEDKHVGREDLVNFLKQIEHYYFQFSGSNCEFDECLSALASDHNCTRASEKLKATLTKLDFTFFDLSEFWKEYFRAAKQGLDGVNALLDGESKQGVSKVQHLIERMQKKLISWVNETDWAINNGAEEAIIEETLQVHHYDNYADSMRKNLQFLMKLEQDYLKCLRDTKREHDFETFCVLMSIFASIEKYPDLTFFTFYNAFNAHPQLSFSQLFYDMAENVGESAGVLGSVGYIAGHELSHTLIENANAPQLIPYFSNESMQCIQNQYQKTCDHFEEESCGASDNQIDENGADMLGLQLAYSLFEEEYQGRMNEEYIRIQNFEEYRSITMEQLFFYSTAFVACSGKSQKQRLGDGHSPLNVRVNAVFQHPGFRKAFNCPANSTMVESFNEQCIIFGKGAPEMRR
;
A
#
# COMPACT_ATOMS: atom_id res chain seq x y z
N MET A 1 58.08 -21.69 20.51
CA MET A 1 56.70 -21.63 19.99
C MET A 1 56.20 -20.20 20.16
N LYS A 2 56.07 -19.44 19.07
CA LYS A 2 55.41 -18.12 19.10
C LYS A 2 53.92 -18.35 18.84
N LEU A 3 53.09 -18.00 19.82
CA LEU A 3 51.63 -17.93 19.63
C LEU A 3 51.33 -16.78 18.67
N VAL A 4 50.70 -17.10 17.54
CA VAL A 4 50.09 -16.10 16.65
C VAL A 4 48.64 -15.98 17.09
N THR A 5 48.32 -14.89 17.78
CA THR A 5 46.93 -14.53 18.07
C THR A 5 46.33 -13.91 16.81
N ILE A 6 45.44 -14.63 16.15
CA ILE A 6 44.66 -14.11 15.03
C ILE A 6 43.51 -13.28 15.62
N PHE A 7 43.61 -11.96 15.49
CA PHE A 7 42.48 -11.06 15.69
C PHE A 7 41.55 -11.19 14.46
N ILE A 8 40.41 -11.86 14.65
CA ILE A 8 39.31 -11.77 13.69
C ILE A 8 38.61 -10.44 13.99
N LEU A 9 38.88 -9.41 13.16
CA LEU A 9 37.99 -8.26 13.08
C LEU A 9 36.67 -8.75 12.48
N ILE A 10 35.69 -9.05 13.34
CA ILE A 10 34.29 -9.08 12.92
C ILE A 10 33.93 -7.60 12.73
N GLY A 11 34.05 -7.10 11.51
CA GLY A 11 33.44 -5.83 11.15
C GLY A 11 31.94 -5.98 11.38
N ALA A 12 31.39 -5.23 12.35
CA ALA A 12 29.96 -5.14 12.50
C ALA A 12 29.40 -4.61 11.17
N VAL A 13 28.68 -5.44 10.44
CA VAL A 13 27.88 -4.98 9.31
C VAL A 13 26.82 -4.08 9.94
N THR A 14 26.99 -2.76 9.79
CA THR A 14 25.97 -1.80 10.22
C THR A 14 24.70 -2.07 9.42
N ALA A 15 23.55 -2.09 10.08
CA ALA A 15 22.26 -2.24 9.42
C ALA A 15 22.08 -1.15 8.33
N PHE A 16 21.25 -1.45 7.32
CA PHE A 16 20.98 -0.52 6.23
C PHE A 16 20.09 0.63 6.72
N ASP A 17 20.69 1.79 6.96
CA ASP A 17 19.99 3.02 7.29
C ASP A 17 19.65 3.78 6.01
N VAL A 18 18.42 3.58 5.51
CA VAL A 18 17.99 4.15 4.23
C VAL A 18 17.98 5.69 4.23
N ILE A 19 17.72 6.32 5.38
CA ILE A 19 17.71 7.78 5.52
C ILE A 19 19.13 8.32 5.42
N ARG A 20 20.09 7.64 6.05
CA ARG A 20 21.51 7.99 5.91
C ARG A 20 21.99 7.89 4.46
N GLU A 21 21.55 6.87 3.74
CA GLU A 21 21.93 6.68 2.33
C GLU A 21 21.31 7.75 1.42
N ALA A 22 20.09 8.22 1.72
CA ALA A 22 19.42 9.28 0.97
C ALA A 22 20.14 10.64 1.04
N PHE A 23 20.99 10.90 2.03
CA PHE A 23 21.81 12.11 2.03
C PHE A 23 22.82 12.20 0.88
N ARG A 24 23.10 11.10 0.18
CA ARG A 24 24.01 11.10 -0.98
C ARG A 24 23.41 11.74 -2.23
N ILE A 25 22.09 11.94 -2.26
CA ILE A 25 21.38 12.46 -3.43
C ILE A 25 20.94 13.91 -3.26
N ILE A 26 21.21 14.58 -2.14
CA ILE A 26 20.79 15.97 -1.96
C ILE A 26 21.50 16.90 -2.96
N ASP A 27 20.81 17.97 -3.38
CA ASP A 27 21.36 19.00 -4.25
C ASP A 27 21.67 20.26 -3.45
N ASP A 28 22.93 20.40 -3.03
CA ASP A 28 23.41 21.58 -2.30
C ASP A 28 23.43 22.86 -3.16
N SER A 29 23.22 22.78 -4.48
CA SER A 29 23.05 23.98 -5.30
C SER A 29 21.67 24.62 -5.14
N GLN A 30 20.69 23.88 -4.62
CA GLN A 30 19.37 24.41 -4.29
C GLN A 30 19.32 24.85 -2.83
N ASP A 31 18.89 26.09 -2.59
CA ASP A 31 18.69 26.58 -1.23
C ASP A 31 17.48 25.88 -0.58
N PRO A 32 17.64 25.21 0.57
CA PRO A 32 16.53 24.55 1.27
C PRO A 32 15.39 25.50 1.66
N CYS A 33 15.65 26.81 1.76
CA CYS A 33 14.64 27.83 2.05
C CYS A 33 13.92 28.33 0.79
N GLU A 34 14.44 28.07 -0.41
CA GLU A 34 13.78 28.42 -1.66
C GLU A 34 12.99 27.26 -2.24
N ASN A 35 13.46 26.01 -2.13
CA ASN A 35 12.68 24.82 -2.50
C ASN A 35 13.23 23.59 -1.78
N PHE A 36 12.67 23.27 -0.61
CA PHE A 36 13.18 22.16 0.20
C PHE A 36 13.04 20.80 -0.49
N TYR A 37 11.88 20.52 -1.10
CA TYR A 37 11.69 19.26 -1.81
C TYR A 37 12.77 19.04 -2.87
N ARG A 38 13.05 20.03 -3.72
CA ARG A 38 14.08 19.86 -4.76
C ARG A 38 15.50 19.86 -4.24
N HIS A 39 15.76 20.53 -3.13
CA HIS A 39 17.01 20.38 -2.39
C HIS A 39 17.22 18.95 -1.88
N ALA A 40 16.20 18.33 -1.29
CA ALA A 40 16.27 16.95 -0.79
C ALA A 40 16.14 15.90 -1.91
N CYS A 41 15.46 16.22 -2.99
CA CYS A 41 15.01 15.32 -4.07
C CYS A 41 15.26 15.92 -5.45
N PRO A 42 16.52 15.99 -5.91
CA PRO A 42 16.83 16.55 -7.21
C PRO A 42 16.30 15.70 -8.35
N ILE A 43 16.05 16.38 -9.46
CA ILE A 43 15.63 15.75 -10.71
C ILE A 43 16.83 15.01 -11.32
N GLY A 44 16.60 13.80 -11.82
CA GLY A 44 17.66 13.02 -12.47
C GLY A 44 17.43 11.51 -12.49
N SER A 45 16.27 11.03 -12.03
CA SER A 45 15.93 9.61 -12.03
C SER A 45 14.69 9.35 -12.88
N ASP A 46 14.73 8.31 -13.71
CA ASP A 46 13.55 7.78 -14.43
C ASP A 46 12.57 7.03 -13.51
N ARG A 47 12.74 7.11 -12.18
CA ARG A 47 11.90 6.39 -11.20
C ARG A 47 10.99 7.33 -10.42
N ASP A 48 9.75 6.88 -10.20
CA ASP A 48 8.68 7.66 -9.55
C ASP A 48 8.92 7.89 -8.06
N LEU A 49 9.51 6.93 -7.34
CA LEU A 49 9.79 7.06 -5.91
C LEU A 49 11.13 6.42 -5.55
N LEU A 50 12.06 7.21 -5.01
CA LEU A 50 13.44 6.78 -4.74
C LEU A 50 13.53 5.83 -3.56
N ILE A 51 12.71 6.02 -2.51
CA ILE A 51 12.76 5.16 -1.32
C ILE A 51 12.37 3.71 -1.65
N ALA A 52 11.35 3.48 -2.47
CA ALA A 52 10.96 2.14 -2.90
C ALA A 52 12.12 1.39 -3.58
N THR A 53 12.96 2.13 -4.29
CA THR A 53 14.07 1.58 -5.07
C THR A 53 15.32 1.31 -4.24
N ALA A 54 15.52 2.09 -3.17
CA ALA A 54 16.56 1.82 -2.18
C ALA A 54 16.36 0.45 -1.50
N TYR A 55 15.13 -0.07 -1.54
CA TYR A 55 14.75 -1.37 -0.98
C TYR A 55 14.71 -2.52 -1.99
N ASP A 56 15.08 -2.30 -3.26
CA ASP A 56 15.10 -3.35 -4.30
C ASP A 56 15.91 -4.58 -3.83
N ASP A 57 17.06 -4.36 -3.21
CA ASP A 57 17.94 -5.44 -2.71
C ASP A 57 17.31 -6.21 -1.53
N LEU A 58 16.63 -5.52 -0.61
CA LEU A 58 15.94 -6.16 0.51
C LEU A 58 14.80 -7.05 -0.02
N LEU A 59 13.98 -6.49 -0.91
CA LEU A 59 12.84 -7.19 -1.52
C LEU A 59 13.30 -8.38 -2.35
N PHE A 60 14.40 -8.24 -3.09
CA PHE A 60 15.02 -9.34 -3.80
C PHE A 60 15.47 -10.46 -2.84
N ARG A 61 16.13 -10.13 -1.73
CA ARG A 61 16.55 -11.12 -0.71
C ARG A 61 15.36 -11.84 -0.08
N ILE A 62 14.30 -11.10 0.28
CA ILE A 62 13.07 -11.67 0.84
C ILE A 62 12.48 -12.70 -0.12
N LYS A 63 12.31 -12.32 -1.39
CA LYS A 63 11.78 -13.21 -2.43
C LYS A 63 12.70 -14.40 -2.73
N ALA A 64 14.03 -14.21 -2.68
CA ALA A 64 14.99 -15.27 -2.92
C ALA A 64 14.91 -16.38 -1.86
N LYS A 65 14.62 -16.04 -0.60
CA LYS A 65 14.44 -17.03 0.48
C LYS A 65 13.22 -17.92 0.27
N SER A 66 12.16 -17.40 -0.35
CA SER A 66 10.90 -18.13 -0.57
C SER A 66 10.78 -18.77 -1.96
N VAL A 67 11.83 -18.78 -2.80
CA VAL A 67 11.76 -19.28 -4.18
C VAL A 67 11.28 -20.74 -4.29
N ASN A 68 11.64 -21.58 -3.31
CA ASN A 68 11.25 -22.99 -3.27
C ASN A 68 9.95 -23.22 -2.49
N ALA A 69 9.31 -22.17 -2.00
CA ALA A 69 8.04 -22.29 -1.30
C ALA A 69 6.94 -22.79 -2.26
N ILE A 70 5.98 -23.53 -1.71
CA ILE A 70 4.91 -24.16 -2.50
C ILE A 70 4.10 -23.10 -3.25
N TRP A 71 3.83 -21.95 -2.63
CA TRP A 71 3.08 -20.85 -3.25
C TRP A 71 3.79 -20.21 -4.45
N ASN A 72 5.11 -20.37 -4.59
CA ASN A 72 5.87 -19.83 -5.72
C ASN A 72 5.99 -20.81 -6.91
N ASN A 73 5.44 -22.02 -6.78
CA ASN A 73 5.60 -23.10 -7.76
C ASN A 73 4.26 -23.72 -8.18
N LEU A 74 3.21 -22.90 -8.29
CA LEU A 74 1.85 -23.35 -8.62
C LEU A 74 1.70 -23.67 -10.11
N GLU A 75 1.10 -24.82 -10.44
CA GLU A 75 0.85 -25.20 -11.82
C GLU A 75 -0.25 -24.35 -12.45
N ILE A 76 -1.28 -23.97 -11.69
CA ILE A 76 -2.38 -23.13 -12.20
C ILE A 76 -1.85 -21.79 -12.75
N GLU A 77 -0.91 -21.17 -12.04
CA GLU A 77 -0.32 -19.90 -12.44
C GLU A 77 0.58 -20.06 -13.66
N LYS A 78 1.43 -21.09 -13.70
CA LYS A 78 2.28 -21.39 -14.87
C LYS A 78 1.42 -21.59 -16.13
N THR A 79 0.28 -22.25 -15.99
CA THR A 79 -0.68 -22.44 -17.08
C THR A 79 -1.34 -21.13 -17.47
N LEU A 80 -1.84 -20.36 -16.51
CA LEU A 80 -2.45 -19.04 -16.74
C LEU A 80 -1.54 -18.12 -17.57
N LEU A 81 -0.23 -18.10 -17.25
CA LEU A 81 0.76 -17.28 -17.98
C LEU A 81 1.00 -17.72 -19.42
N ARG A 82 0.60 -18.94 -19.80
CA ARG A 82 0.76 -19.51 -21.15
C ARG A 82 -0.52 -19.41 -21.97
N ILE A 83 -1.68 -19.20 -21.35
CA ILE A 83 -2.96 -19.09 -22.05
C ILE A 83 -2.90 -17.86 -22.97
N PRO A 84 -3.02 -18.03 -24.29
CA PRO A 84 -3.02 -16.90 -25.20
C PRO A 84 -4.32 -16.10 -25.04
N SER A 85 -4.23 -14.87 -24.53
CA SER A 85 -5.38 -13.96 -24.32
C SER A 85 -6.22 -13.74 -25.59
N ARG A 86 -5.65 -14.01 -26.78
CA ARG A 86 -6.32 -13.82 -28.08
C ARG A 86 -7.20 -15.00 -28.52
N GLU A 87 -7.07 -16.18 -27.92
CA GLU A 87 -7.83 -17.37 -28.31
C GLU A 87 -9.16 -17.50 -27.54
N LEU A 88 -9.25 -16.84 -26.38
CA LEU A 88 -10.48 -16.74 -25.60
C LEU A 88 -11.24 -15.49 -26.03
N THR A 89 -12.22 -15.62 -26.92
CA THR A 89 -13.11 -14.49 -27.24
C THR A 89 -14.04 -14.19 -26.06
N THR A 90 -14.81 -15.19 -25.63
CA THR A 90 -15.69 -15.10 -24.45
C THR A 90 -15.78 -16.43 -23.72
N THR A 91 -15.96 -16.41 -22.40
CA THR A 91 -16.06 -17.62 -21.58
C THR A 91 -17.11 -18.60 -22.10
N ASN A 92 -18.31 -18.10 -22.38
CA ASN A 92 -19.43 -18.93 -22.80
C ASN A 92 -19.17 -19.59 -24.17
N ASN A 93 -18.57 -18.87 -25.14
CA ASN A 93 -18.22 -19.45 -26.43
C ASN A 93 -17.14 -20.52 -26.32
N PHE A 94 -16.12 -20.29 -25.50
CA PHE A 94 -15.07 -21.27 -25.24
C PHE A 94 -15.64 -22.55 -24.62
N ILE A 95 -16.39 -22.44 -23.52
CA ILE A 95 -16.97 -23.59 -22.82
C ILE A 95 -17.98 -24.33 -23.72
N GLY A 96 -18.83 -23.60 -24.44
CA GLY A 96 -19.79 -24.18 -25.38
C GLY A 96 -19.10 -24.89 -26.56
N GLY A 97 -18.02 -24.31 -27.09
CA GLY A 97 -17.21 -24.93 -28.14
C GLY A 97 -16.53 -26.22 -27.68
N LEU A 98 -15.98 -26.22 -26.47
CA LEU A 98 -15.38 -27.42 -25.87
C LEU A 98 -16.43 -28.53 -25.68
N PHE A 99 -17.63 -28.18 -25.19
CA PHE A 99 -18.74 -29.13 -25.10
C PHE A 99 -19.15 -29.69 -26.46
N LEU A 100 -19.27 -28.82 -27.49
CA LEU A 100 -19.63 -29.23 -28.84
C LEU A 100 -18.63 -30.26 -29.40
N ALA A 101 -17.33 -29.98 -29.28
CA ALA A 101 -16.27 -30.87 -29.74
C ALA A 101 -16.34 -32.24 -29.04
N GLN A 102 -16.53 -32.24 -27.71
CA GLN A 102 -16.70 -33.48 -26.94
C GLN A 102 -17.97 -34.24 -27.33
N CYS A 103 -19.07 -33.55 -27.59
CA CYS A 103 -20.34 -34.17 -27.97
C CYS A 103 -20.31 -34.82 -29.36
N GLU A 104 -19.56 -34.22 -30.30
CA GLU A 104 -19.39 -34.74 -31.67
C GLU A 104 -18.36 -35.87 -31.77
N ASP A 105 -17.47 -36.01 -30.78
CA ASP A 105 -16.48 -37.07 -30.73
C ASP A 105 -17.12 -38.43 -30.38
N LYS A 106 -16.96 -39.39 -31.29
CA LYS A 106 -17.48 -40.75 -31.15
C LYS A 106 -16.78 -41.57 -30.06
N HIS A 107 -15.63 -41.12 -29.58
CA HIS A 107 -14.87 -41.75 -28.50
C HIS A 107 -15.27 -41.25 -27.12
N VAL A 108 -16.07 -40.19 -27.04
CA VAL A 108 -16.55 -39.60 -25.79
C VAL A 108 -17.92 -40.17 -25.45
N GLY A 109 -18.04 -40.76 -24.26
CA GLY A 109 -19.29 -41.34 -23.80
C GLY A 109 -20.23 -40.29 -23.20
N ARG A 110 -21.52 -40.63 -23.08
CA ARG A 110 -22.50 -39.81 -22.35
C ARG A 110 -22.05 -39.49 -20.93
N GLU A 111 -21.39 -40.43 -20.26
CA GLU A 111 -20.89 -40.25 -18.90
C GLU A 111 -19.79 -39.17 -18.83
N ASP A 112 -18.88 -39.13 -19.80
CA ASP A 112 -17.85 -38.09 -19.91
C ASP A 112 -18.50 -36.70 -20.08
N LEU A 113 -19.53 -36.58 -20.94
CA LEU A 113 -20.29 -35.34 -21.13
C LEU A 113 -21.03 -34.90 -19.86
N VAL A 114 -21.66 -35.83 -19.14
CA VAL A 114 -22.30 -35.54 -17.85
C VAL A 114 -21.26 -35.05 -16.84
N ASN A 115 -20.09 -35.69 -16.78
CA ASN A 115 -19.03 -35.29 -15.86
C ASN A 115 -18.47 -33.91 -16.20
N PHE A 116 -18.33 -33.56 -17.48
CA PHE A 116 -17.96 -32.21 -17.91
C PHE A 116 -18.98 -31.16 -17.44
N LEU A 117 -20.27 -31.39 -17.68
CA LEU A 117 -21.34 -30.46 -17.29
C LEU A 117 -21.45 -30.32 -15.77
N LYS A 118 -21.27 -31.40 -15.01
CA LYS A 118 -21.23 -31.37 -13.54
C LYS A 118 -20.06 -30.56 -12.99
N GLN A 119 -18.93 -30.51 -13.69
CA GLN A 119 -17.82 -29.63 -13.28
C GLN A 119 -18.20 -28.16 -13.42
N ILE A 120 -18.94 -27.79 -14.47
CA ILE A 120 -19.47 -26.44 -14.64
C ILE A 120 -20.48 -26.13 -13.53
N GLU A 121 -21.45 -27.03 -13.28
CA GLU A 121 -22.40 -26.91 -12.17
C GLU A 121 -21.69 -26.67 -10.83
N HIS A 122 -20.62 -27.41 -10.55
CA HIS A 122 -19.87 -27.31 -9.30
C HIS A 122 -19.03 -26.04 -9.17
N TYR A 123 -18.23 -25.72 -10.19
CA TYR A 123 -17.21 -24.67 -10.10
C TYR A 123 -17.72 -23.29 -10.53
N TYR A 124 -18.60 -23.25 -11.53
CA TYR A 124 -19.14 -22.00 -12.06
C TYR A 124 -20.34 -21.51 -11.25
N PHE A 125 -21.30 -22.39 -10.97
CA PHE A 125 -22.51 -22.07 -10.20
C PHE A 125 -22.36 -22.37 -8.69
N GLN A 126 -21.18 -22.83 -8.27
CA GLN A 126 -20.83 -23.08 -6.86
C GLN A 126 -21.75 -24.10 -6.14
N PHE A 127 -22.39 -25.02 -6.87
CA PHE A 127 -23.22 -26.05 -6.23
C PHE A 127 -22.38 -27.09 -5.47
N SER A 128 -22.63 -27.19 -4.16
CA SER A 128 -22.07 -28.24 -3.29
C SER A 128 -23.09 -29.36 -3.05
N GLY A 129 -23.38 -30.21 -4.04
CA GLY A 129 -24.32 -31.33 -3.85
C GLY A 129 -24.93 -31.91 -5.13
N SER A 130 -26.04 -32.63 -4.96
CA SER A 130 -26.75 -33.34 -6.05
C SER A 130 -27.87 -32.55 -6.73
N ASN A 131 -28.20 -31.35 -6.25
CA ASN A 131 -29.34 -30.59 -6.74
C ASN A 131 -28.86 -29.24 -7.29
N CYS A 132 -28.63 -29.20 -8.60
CA CYS A 132 -28.63 -27.96 -9.38
C CYS A 132 -30.02 -27.30 -9.34
N GLU A 133 -30.10 -26.00 -9.64
CA GLU A 133 -31.37 -25.26 -9.69
C GLU A 133 -31.74 -24.85 -11.12
N PHE A 134 -33.01 -25.04 -11.50
CA PHE A 134 -33.59 -24.60 -12.78
C PHE A 134 -32.71 -24.79 -14.03
N ASP A 135 -32.29 -23.69 -14.64
CA ASP A 135 -31.53 -23.66 -15.89
C ASP A 135 -30.03 -23.90 -15.72
N GLU A 136 -29.56 -23.94 -14.47
CA GLU A 136 -28.20 -24.32 -14.08
C GLU A 136 -28.04 -25.85 -13.97
N CYS A 137 -29.14 -26.61 -14.13
CA CYS A 137 -29.11 -28.08 -14.28
C CYS A 137 -28.68 -28.50 -15.69
N LEU A 138 -27.37 -28.48 -15.93
CA LEU A 138 -26.77 -28.70 -17.23
C LEU A 138 -26.76 -30.17 -17.67
N SER A 139 -26.68 -31.12 -16.74
CA SER A 139 -26.50 -32.56 -17.02
C SER A 139 -27.47 -33.16 -18.06
N ALA A 140 -28.68 -32.60 -18.21
CA ALA A 140 -29.65 -33.04 -19.22
C ALA A 140 -29.15 -32.84 -20.67
N LEU A 141 -28.29 -31.84 -20.90
CA LEU A 141 -27.73 -31.52 -22.22
C LEU A 141 -26.91 -32.68 -22.82
N ALA A 142 -26.27 -33.50 -21.97
CA ALA A 142 -25.53 -34.69 -22.41
C ALA A 142 -26.43 -35.78 -23.04
N SER A 143 -27.75 -35.68 -22.90
CA SER A 143 -28.71 -36.62 -23.48
C SER A 143 -29.30 -36.12 -24.80
N ASP A 144 -28.98 -34.90 -25.22
CA ASP A 144 -29.46 -34.32 -26.47
C ASP A 144 -28.58 -34.79 -27.64
N HIS A 145 -29.18 -35.49 -28.60
CA HIS A 145 -28.48 -35.97 -29.80
C HIS A 145 -28.11 -34.86 -30.80
N ASN A 146 -28.63 -33.63 -30.62
CA ASN A 146 -28.24 -32.47 -31.40
C ASN A 146 -27.20 -31.66 -30.61
N CYS A 147 -25.92 -31.99 -30.80
CA CYS A 147 -24.79 -31.35 -30.11
C CYS A 147 -24.76 -29.84 -30.31
N THR A 148 -25.07 -29.34 -31.51
CA THR A 148 -25.13 -27.89 -31.78
C THR A 148 -26.18 -27.21 -30.92
N ARG A 149 -27.42 -27.75 -30.85
CA ARG A 149 -28.48 -27.18 -30.02
C ARG A 149 -28.12 -27.21 -28.54
N ALA A 150 -27.55 -28.32 -28.07
CA ALA A 150 -27.14 -28.47 -26.68
C ALA A 150 -26.03 -27.47 -26.30
N SER A 151 -25.03 -27.31 -27.18
CA SER A 151 -23.97 -26.29 -27.06
C SER A 151 -24.55 -24.87 -27.01
N GLU A 152 -25.45 -24.50 -27.93
CA GLU A 152 -26.05 -23.16 -27.92
C GLU A 152 -26.88 -22.89 -26.66
N LYS A 153 -27.58 -23.90 -26.13
CA LYS A 153 -28.27 -23.78 -24.84
C LYS A 153 -27.27 -23.58 -23.70
N LEU A 154 -26.17 -24.32 -23.67
CA LEU A 154 -25.11 -24.14 -22.67
C LEU A 154 -24.53 -22.71 -22.73
N LYS A 155 -24.20 -22.21 -23.93
CA LYS A 155 -23.70 -20.85 -24.14
C LYS A 155 -24.64 -19.77 -23.63
N ALA A 156 -25.95 -19.99 -23.77
CA ALA A 156 -26.98 -19.05 -23.34
C ALA A 156 -27.19 -19.05 -21.82
N THR A 157 -26.91 -20.17 -21.14
CA THR A 157 -26.97 -20.27 -19.67
C THR A 157 -25.74 -19.64 -19.00
N LEU A 158 -24.56 -19.70 -19.62
CA LEU A 158 -23.32 -19.15 -19.05
C LEU A 158 -23.23 -17.62 -19.22
N THR A 159 -22.73 -16.93 -18.20
CA THR A 159 -22.47 -15.49 -18.29
C THR A 159 -21.39 -15.21 -19.33
N LYS A 160 -21.63 -14.20 -20.17
CA LYS A 160 -20.66 -13.72 -21.14
C LYS A 160 -19.65 -12.80 -20.45
N LEU A 161 -18.46 -13.32 -20.17
CA LEU A 161 -17.28 -12.49 -19.89
C LEU A 161 -16.47 -12.36 -21.18
N ASP A 162 -16.17 -11.12 -21.55
CA ASP A 162 -15.47 -10.80 -22.80
C ASP A 162 -13.98 -10.55 -22.51
N PHE A 163 -13.14 -11.51 -22.90
CA PHE A 163 -11.71 -11.45 -22.66
C PHE A 163 -10.97 -10.63 -23.71
N THR A 164 -11.65 -10.14 -24.76
CA THR A 164 -11.06 -9.18 -25.69
C THR A 164 -10.95 -7.78 -25.08
N PHE A 165 -11.77 -7.50 -24.06
CA PHE A 165 -11.73 -6.25 -23.28
C PHE A 165 -10.97 -6.40 -21.95
N PHE A 166 -10.79 -7.64 -21.48
CA PHE A 166 -10.21 -7.96 -20.18
C PHE A 166 -9.16 -9.05 -20.32
N ASP A 167 -7.88 -8.70 -20.18
CA ASP A 167 -6.82 -9.71 -20.16
C ASP A 167 -6.88 -10.47 -18.83
N LEU A 168 -7.50 -11.66 -18.89
CA LEU A 168 -7.65 -12.56 -17.75
C LEU A 168 -6.31 -12.87 -17.08
N SER A 169 -5.24 -13.02 -17.87
CA SER A 169 -3.92 -13.35 -17.34
C SER A 169 -3.37 -12.17 -16.54
N GLU A 170 -3.46 -10.94 -17.06
CA GLU A 170 -2.98 -9.74 -16.36
C GLU A 170 -3.78 -9.47 -15.09
N PHE A 171 -5.11 -9.59 -15.14
CA PHE A 171 -5.94 -9.39 -13.97
C PHE A 171 -5.60 -10.37 -12.84
N TRP A 172 -5.51 -11.67 -13.14
CA TRP A 172 -5.21 -12.67 -12.12
C TRP A 172 -3.73 -12.66 -11.69
N LYS A 173 -2.80 -12.20 -12.55
CA LYS A 173 -1.40 -11.97 -12.17
C LYS A 173 -1.30 -11.03 -10.97
N GLU A 174 -2.11 -9.98 -10.90
CA GLU A 174 -2.14 -9.07 -9.74
C GLU A 174 -2.57 -9.80 -8.46
N TYR A 175 -3.58 -10.67 -8.53
CA TYR A 175 -4.06 -11.43 -7.37
C TYR A 175 -3.01 -12.44 -6.86
N PHE A 176 -2.37 -13.18 -7.77
CA PHE A 176 -1.26 -14.07 -7.42
C PHE A 176 -0.09 -13.28 -6.81
N ARG A 177 0.28 -12.14 -7.44
CA ARG A 177 1.36 -11.29 -6.95
C ARG A 177 1.08 -10.76 -5.55
N ALA A 178 -0.12 -10.25 -5.29
CA ALA A 178 -0.51 -9.72 -3.99
C ALA A 178 -0.46 -10.80 -2.90
N ALA A 179 -1.07 -11.98 -3.14
CA ALA A 179 -1.04 -13.08 -2.19
C ALA A 179 0.39 -13.54 -1.86
N LYS A 180 1.26 -13.64 -2.88
CA LYS A 180 2.66 -14.04 -2.72
C LYS A 180 3.49 -13.00 -2.00
N GLN A 181 3.31 -11.72 -2.31
CA GLN A 181 3.99 -10.63 -1.59
C GLN A 181 3.65 -10.68 -0.10
N GLY A 182 2.38 -10.87 0.24
CA GLY A 182 1.95 -11.06 1.63
C GLY A 182 2.66 -12.26 2.28
N LEU A 183 2.68 -13.42 1.62
CA LEU A 183 3.34 -14.63 2.13
C LEU A 183 4.86 -14.46 2.30
N ASP A 184 5.52 -13.87 1.30
CA ASP A 184 6.97 -13.68 1.30
C ASP A 184 7.41 -12.75 2.44
N GLY A 185 6.70 -11.63 2.65
CA GLY A 185 7.03 -10.71 3.74
C GLY A 185 6.69 -11.27 5.12
N VAL A 186 5.55 -11.98 5.31
CA VAL A 186 5.28 -12.64 6.60
C VAL A 186 6.35 -13.70 6.89
N ASN A 187 6.76 -14.47 5.88
CA ASN A 187 7.84 -15.43 6.04
C ASN A 187 9.16 -14.75 6.43
N ALA A 188 9.47 -13.57 5.88
CA ALA A 188 10.63 -12.78 6.28
C ALA A 188 10.55 -12.32 7.74
N LEU A 189 9.39 -11.83 8.21
CA LEU A 189 9.16 -11.47 9.61
C LEU A 189 9.37 -12.67 10.55
N LEU A 190 8.90 -13.85 10.16
CA LEU A 190 9.07 -15.09 10.93
C LEU A 190 10.53 -15.53 11.03
N ASP A 191 11.32 -15.27 9.98
CA ASP A 191 12.78 -15.47 9.95
C ASP A 191 13.55 -14.41 10.75
N GLY A 192 12.85 -13.42 11.32
CA GLY A 192 13.40 -12.37 12.18
C GLY A 192 13.72 -11.05 11.48
N GLU A 193 13.49 -10.94 10.17
CA GLU A 193 13.71 -9.68 9.41
C GLU A 193 12.69 -8.63 9.85
N SER A 194 13.15 -7.44 10.28
CA SER A 194 12.30 -6.29 10.66
C SER A 194 11.30 -6.57 11.82
N LYS A 195 11.52 -7.61 12.61
CA LYS A 195 10.61 -8.02 13.70
C LYS A 195 10.52 -6.96 14.81
N GLN A 196 11.62 -6.28 15.13
CA GLN A 196 11.59 -5.20 16.12
C GLN A 196 10.90 -3.96 15.54
N GLY A 197 11.03 -3.76 14.23
CA GLY A 197 10.33 -2.75 13.47
C GLY A 197 8.82 -2.74 13.69
N VAL A 198 8.18 -3.92 13.69
CA VAL A 198 6.75 -4.08 14.00
C VAL A 198 6.42 -3.47 15.36
N SER A 199 7.11 -3.90 16.42
CA SER A 199 6.86 -3.39 17.77
C SER A 199 7.14 -1.90 17.91
N LYS A 200 8.13 -1.37 17.18
CA LYS A 200 8.43 0.07 17.16
C LYS A 200 7.31 0.87 16.49
N VAL A 201 6.76 0.39 15.36
CA VAL A 201 5.60 1.02 14.69
C VAL A 201 4.37 1.02 15.61
N GLN A 202 4.06 -0.12 16.22
CA GLN A 202 2.97 -0.22 17.19
C GLN A 202 3.14 0.80 18.34
N HIS A 203 4.32 0.84 18.94
CA HIS A 203 4.61 1.79 20.03
C HIS A 203 4.51 3.25 19.59
N LEU A 204 4.90 3.55 18.35
CA LEU A 204 4.80 4.89 17.79
C LEU A 204 3.34 5.33 17.64
N ILE A 205 2.47 4.45 17.13
CA ILE A 205 1.02 4.70 17.02
C ILE A 205 0.42 4.96 18.40
N GLU A 206 0.75 4.14 19.41
CA GLU A 206 0.28 4.35 20.79
C GLU A 206 0.71 5.71 21.38
N ARG A 207 1.93 6.16 21.07
CA ARG A 207 2.42 7.50 21.47
C ARG A 207 1.63 8.61 20.78
N MET A 208 1.36 8.46 19.49
CA MET A 208 0.59 9.43 18.71
C MET A 208 -0.86 9.52 19.17
N GLN A 209 -1.52 8.39 19.44
CA GLN A 209 -2.87 8.37 20.01
C GLN A 209 -2.93 9.12 21.35
N LYS A 210 -1.99 8.85 22.26
CA LYS A 210 -1.92 9.57 23.54
C LYS A 210 -1.76 11.08 23.35
N LYS A 211 -0.91 11.48 22.39
CA LYS A 211 -0.67 12.88 22.08
C LYS A 211 -1.93 13.56 21.50
N LEU A 212 -2.57 12.90 20.54
CA LEU A 212 -3.81 13.35 19.91
C LEU A 212 -4.94 13.49 20.94
N ILE A 213 -5.12 12.50 21.82
CA ILE A 213 -6.10 12.56 22.91
C ILE A 213 -5.81 13.75 23.84
N SER A 214 -4.54 14.02 24.16
CA SER A 214 -4.17 15.20 24.94
C SER A 214 -4.59 16.50 24.25
N TRP A 215 -4.41 16.60 22.92
CA TRP A 215 -4.83 17.77 22.15
C TRP A 215 -6.34 17.92 22.08
N VAL A 216 -7.08 16.82 21.87
CA VAL A 216 -8.55 16.82 21.85
C VAL A 216 -9.10 17.33 23.18
N ASN A 217 -8.52 16.92 24.31
CA ASN A 217 -8.89 17.41 25.64
C ASN A 217 -8.58 18.90 25.89
N GLU A 218 -7.82 19.54 25.01
CA GLU A 218 -7.53 20.99 25.04
C GLU A 218 -8.22 21.75 23.90
N THR A 219 -9.07 21.07 23.12
CA THR A 219 -9.75 21.63 21.96
C THR A 219 -11.10 22.19 22.37
N ASP A 220 -11.18 23.52 22.55
CA ASP A 220 -12.38 24.21 23.05
C ASP A 220 -13.64 23.85 22.23
N TRP A 221 -13.54 23.81 20.90
CA TRP A 221 -14.70 23.50 20.05
C TRP A 221 -15.19 22.07 20.23
N ALA A 222 -14.28 21.10 20.43
CA ALA A 222 -14.66 19.71 20.61
C ALA A 222 -15.45 19.57 21.92
N ILE A 223 -14.92 20.14 23.00
CA ILE A 223 -15.53 20.16 24.33
C ILE A 223 -16.87 20.89 24.33
N ASN A 224 -16.93 22.08 23.73
CA ASN A 224 -18.13 22.91 23.72
C ASN A 224 -19.28 22.28 22.91
N ASN A 225 -18.95 21.40 21.96
CA ASN A 225 -19.93 20.70 21.12
C ASN A 225 -20.21 19.25 21.58
N GLY A 226 -19.56 18.75 22.63
CA GLY A 226 -19.69 17.37 23.09
C GLY A 226 -19.16 16.34 22.10
N ALA A 227 -18.14 16.70 21.32
CA ALA A 227 -17.52 15.86 20.30
C ALA A 227 -16.25 15.13 20.80
N GLU A 228 -15.70 15.58 21.93
CA GLU A 228 -14.45 15.08 22.51
C GLU A 228 -14.50 13.58 22.82
N GLU A 229 -15.60 13.08 23.39
CA GLU A 229 -15.74 11.66 23.73
C GLU A 229 -15.70 10.78 22.48
N ALA A 230 -16.43 11.15 21.43
CA ALA A 230 -16.47 10.40 20.18
C ALA A 230 -15.12 10.42 19.45
N ILE A 231 -14.45 11.58 19.39
CA ILE A 231 -13.10 11.68 18.80
C ILE A 231 -12.12 10.77 19.54
N ILE A 232 -12.19 10.75 20.89
CA ILE A 232 -11.33 9.91 21.72
C ILE A 232 -11.65 8.42 21.49
N GLU A 233 -12.92 8.03 21.41
CA GLU A 233 -13.33 6.65 21.13
C GLU A 233 -12.86 6.18 19.75
N GLU A 234 -13.04 6.97 18.70
CA GLU A 234 -12.53 6.66 17.35
C GLU A 234 -11.00 6.53 17.38
N THR A 235 -10.30 7.47 18.03
CA THR A 235 -8.84 7.42 18.17
C THR A 235 -8.36 6.17 18.91
N LEU A 236 -9.04 5.75 19.98
CA LEU A 236 -8.66 4.59 20.81
C LEU A 236 -8.93 3.24 20.14
N GLN A 237 -9.87 3.18 19.19
CA GLN A 237 -10.13 1.96 18.43
C GLN A 237 -8.97 1.63 17.48
N VAL A 238 -8.30 2.66 16.96
CA VAL A 238 -7.22 2.51 15.98
C VAL A 238 -6.10 1.62 16.54
N HIS A 239 -5.66 0.64 15.75
CA HIS A 239 -4.55 -0.23 16.14
C HIS A 239 -3.72 -0.66 14.94
N HIS A 240 -2.46 -0.97 15.20
CA HIS A 240 -1.57 -1.59 14.23
C HIS A 240 -2.00 -3.04 13.96
N TYR A 241 -2.10 -3.42 12.69
CA TYR A 241 -2.32 -4.82 12.33
C TYR A 241 -1.03 -5.65 12.51
N ASP A 242 -1.09 -6.61 13.44
CA ASP A 242 0.02 -7.50 13.78
C ASP A 242 -0.32 -9.00 13.64
N ASN A 243 -1.53 -9.36 13.19
CA ASN A 243 -1.97 -10.75 13.07
C ASN A 243 -1.49 -11.43 11.78
N TYR A 244 -0.18 -11.45 11.57
CA TYR A 244 0.44 -11.97 10.35
C TYR A 244 0.20 -13.47 10.11
N ALA A 245 -0.08 -14.23 11.16
CA ALA A 245 -0.49 -15.63 11.04
C ALA A 245 -1.83 -15.76 10.31
N ASP A 246 -2.76 -14.82 10.53
CA ASP A 246 -4.03 -14.78 9.81
C ASP A 246 -3.83 -14.40 8.34
N SER A 247 -3.05 -13.35 8.03
CA SER A 247 -2.70 -13.00 6.64
C SER A 247 -2.05 -14.15 5.90
N MET A 248 -1.06 -14.81 6.53
CA MET A 248 -0.38 -15.98 5.95
C MET A 248 -1.38 -17.11 5.68
N ARG A 249 -2.25 -17.42 6.64
CA ARG A 249 -3.27 -18.45 6.49
C ARG A 249 -4.24 -18.14 5.34
N LYS A 250 -4.78 -16.91 5.28
CA LYS A 250 -5.72 -16.50 4.24
C LYS A 250 -5.10 -16.57 2.85
N ASN A 251 -3.91 -16.00 2.68
CA ASN A 251 -3.21 -16.01 1.39
C ASN A 251 -2.79 -17.42 0.97
N LEU A 252 -2.33 -18.26 1.90
CA LEU A 252 -2.03 -19.66 1.62
C LEU A 252 -3.30 -20.43 1.24
N GLN A 253 -4.40 -20.26 1.97
CA GLN A 253 -5.67 -20.90 1.66
C GLN A 253 -6.20 -20.49 0.29
N PHE A 254 -6.11 -19.21 -0.06
CA PHE A 254 -6.48 -18.69 -1.38
C PHE A 254 -5.69 -19.39 -2.49
N LEU A 255 -4.35 -19.36 -2.43
CA LEU A 255 -3.49 -19.94 -3.45
C LEU A 255 -3.60 -21.47 -3.52
N MET A 256 -3.62 -22.15 -2.38
CA MET A 256 -3.70 -23.61 -2.33
C MET A 256 -5.07 -24.11 -2.80
N LYS A 257 -6.16 -23.37 -2.53
CA LYS A 257 -7.49 -23.75 -3.01
C LYS A 257 -7.57 -23.66 -4.53
N LEU A 258 -7.06 -22.57 -5.11
CA LEU A 258 -6.93 -22.41 -6.56
C LEU A 258 -6.15 -23.58 -7.19
N GLU A 259 -4.97 -23.88 -6.65
CA GLU A 259 -4.13 -24.98 -7.15
C GLU A 259 -4.82 -26.35 -7.00
N GLN A 260 -5.46 -26.61 -5.85
CA GLN A 260 -6.15 -27.88 -5.61
C GLN A 260 -7.34 -28.08 -6.57
N ASP A 261 -8.13 -27.04 -6.81
CA ASP A 261 -9.26 -27.10 -7.73
C ASP A 261 -8.78 -27.31 -9.17
N TYR A 262 -7.69 -26.65 -9.55
CA TYR A 262 -7.07 -26.80 -10.86
C TYR A 262 -6.56 -28.23 -11.09
N LEU A 263 -5.75 -28.74 -10.16
CA LEU A 263 -5.19 -30.10 -10.26
C LEU A 263 -6.28 -31.18 -10.19
N LYS A 264 -7.35 -30.95 -9.41
CA LYS A 264 -8.53 -31.82 -9.38
C LYS A 264 -9.23 -31.84 -10.73
N CYS A 265 -9.53 -30.67 -11.30
CA CYS A 265 -10.14 -30.55 -12.62
C CYS A 265 -9.31 -31.26 -13.69
N LEU A 266 -7.99 -31.03 -13.74
CA LEU A 266 -7.10 -31.67 -14.72
C LEU A 266 -7.09 -33.20 -14.64
N ARG A 267 -7.14 -33.75 -13.43
CA ARG A 267 -7.21 -35.20 -13.23
C ARG A 267 -8.53 -35.75 -13.76
N ASP A 268 -9.62 -35.02 -13.55
CA ASP A 268 -10.96 -35.45 -13.91
C ASP A 268 -11.25 -35.25 -15.43
N THR A 269 -10.49 -34.39 -16.13
CA THR A 269 -10.62 -34.08 -17.58
C THR A 269 -9.54 -34.68 -18.50
N LYS A 270 -8.67 -35.56 -17.99
CA LYS A 270 -7.67 -36.31 -18.78
C LYS A 270 -6.59 -35.47 -19.51
N ARG A 271 -6.22 -34.29 -18.99
CA ARG A 271 -4.99 -33.50 -19.33
C ARG A 271 -4.74 -33.23 -20.84
N GLU A 272 -5.70 -32.66 -21.55
CA GLU A 272 -5.46 -32.05 -22.88
C GLU A 272 -5.36 -30.53 -22.78
N HIS A 273 -4.74 -29.87 -23.77
CA HIS A 273 -4.45 -28.44 -23.74
C HIS A 273 -5.71 -27.56 -23.54
N ASP A 274 -6.80 -27.84 -24.26
CA ASP A 274 -8.06 -27.08 -24.12
C ASP A 274 -8.66 -27.26 -22.71
N PHE A 275 -8.45 -28.43 -22.09
CA PHE A 275 -8.88 -28.67 -20.71
C PHE A 275 -8.00 -27.98 -19.67
N GLU A 276 -6.73 -27.66 -19.98
CA GLU A 276 -5.91 -26.82 -19.10
C GLU A 276 -6.53 -25.43 -18.93
N THR A 277 -6.90 -24.81 -20.05
CA THR A 277 -7.58 -23.50 -20.06
C THR A 277 -8.94 -23.56 -19.37
N PHE A 278 -9.74 -24.59 -19.65
CA PHE A 278 -11.00 -24.83 -18.95
C PHE A 278 -10.81 -24.96 -17.43
N CYS A 279 -9.82 -25.72 -16.98
CA CYS A 279 -9.58 -25.94 -15.56
C CYS A 279 -9.05 -24.69 -14.84
N VAL A 280 -8.26 -23.84 -15.50
CA VAL A 280 -7.90 -22.52 -14.96
C VAL A 280 -9.16 -21.67 -14.75
N LEU A 281 -10.03 -21.58 -15.76
CA LEU A 281 -11.28 -20.81 -15.68
C LEU A 281 -12.19 -21.33 -14.55
N MET A 282 -12.39 -22.65 -14.46
CA MET A 282 -13.24 -23.24 -13.42
C MET A 282 -12.70 -22.95 -12.01
N SER A 283 -11.39 -23.06 -11.81
CA SER A 283 -10.76 -22.79 -10.50
C SER A 283 -10.89 -21.32 -10.10
N ILE A 284 -10.75 -20.43 -11.08
CA ILE A 284 -10.96 -18.99 -10.93
C ILE A 284 -12.41 -18.68 -10.56
N PHE A 285 -13.41 -19.22 -11.27
CA PHE A 285 -14.82 -18.96 -10.97
C PHE A 285 -15.22 -19.48 -9.59
N ALA A 286 -14.69 -20.63 -9.19
CA ALA A 286 -14.89 -21.19 -7.85
C ALA A 286 -14.26 -20.34 -6.74
N SER A 287 -13.39 -19.40 -7.10
CA SER A 287 -12.67 -18.53 -6.17
C SER A 287 -12.95 -17.04 -6.42
N ILE A 288 -13.92 -16.69 -7.27
CA ILE A 288 -14.12 -15.30 -7.71
C ILE A 288 -14.54 -14.37 -6.57
N GLU A 289 -15.20 -14.92 -5.55
CA GLU A 289 -15.58 -14.18 -4.34
C GLU A 289 -14.46 -14.11 -3.29
N LYS A 290 -13.33 -14.77 -3.54
CA LYS A 290 -12.18 -14.81 -2.62
C LYS A 290 -11.12 -13.84 -3.12
N TYR A 291 -10.70 -12.95 -2.24
CA TYR A 291 -9.64 -11.98 -2.50
C TYR A 291 -8.40 -12.35 -1.67
N PRO A 292 -7.18 -12.07 -2.17
CA PRO A 292 -5.99 -12.14 -1.34
C PRO A 292 -6.16 -11.18 -0.15
N ASP A 293 -5.56 -11.57 0.97
CA ASP A 293 -5.45 -10.69 2.13
C ASP A 293 -4.40 -9.62 1.84
N LEU A 294 -4.84 -8.35 1.85
CA LEU A 294 -4.02 -7.17 1.55
C LEU A 294 -3.60 -6.40 2.81
N THR A 295 -3.84 -6.96 4.00
CA THR A 295 -3.53 -6.30 5.28
C THR A 295 -2.03 -6.29 5.59
N PHE A 296 -1.27 -7.18 4.96
CA PHE A 296 0.18 -7.18 5.02
C PHE A 296 0.77 -7.33 3.61
N PHE A 297 1.77 -6.51 3.31
CA PHE A 297 2.34 -6.38 1.97
C PHE A 297 3.78 -5.87 2.01
N THR A 298 4.50 -6.04 0.90
CA THR A 298 5.93 -5.70 0.79
C THR A 298 6.22 -4.49 -0.08
N PHE A 299 5.25 -3.98 -0.83
CA PHE A 299 5.45 -2.76 -1.63
C PHE A 299 5.35 -1.53 -0.73
N TYR A 300 5.98 -0.42 -1.13
CA TYR A 300 6.00 0.81 -0.35
C TYR A 300 4.60 1.41 -0.26
N ASN A 301 3.90 1.16 0.84
CA ASN A 301 2.65 1.82 1.19
C ASN A 301 2.29 1.63 2.67
N ALA A 302 1.31 2.39 3.13
CA ALA A 302 0.57 2.17 4.37
C ALA A 302 -0.92 2.41 4.07
N PHE A 303 -1.80 1.94 4.95
CA PHE A 303 -3.25 2.11 4.80
C PHE A 303 -3.93 2.26 6.16
N ASN A 304 -4.91 3.15 6.22
CA ASN A 304 -5.97 3.14 7.19
C ASN A 304 -7.19 2.40 6.62
N ALA A 305 -7.55 1.28 7.26
CA ALA A 305 -8.82 0.60 7.06
C ALA A 305 -9.50 0.52 8.44
N HIS A 306 -9.92 1.68 8.95
CA HIS A 306 -10.36 1.88 10.33
C HIS A 306 -11.19 0.70 10.86
N PRO A 307 -10.88 0.16 12.05
CA PRO A 307 -9.88 0.66 13.01
C PRO A 307 -8.44 0.17 12.76
N GLN A 308 -8.17 -0.46 11.62
CA GLN A 308 -6.91 -1.13 11.39
C GLN A 308 -5.93 -0.27 10.59
N LEU A 309 -4.70 -0.09 11.10
CA LEU A 309 -3.59 0.47 10.33
C LEU A 309 -2.67 -0.64 9.83
N SER A 310 -2.35 -0.62 8.54
CA SER A 310 -1.52 -1.63 7.88
C SER A 310 -0.28 -0.98 7.28
N PHE A 311 0.90 -1.51 7.60
CA PHE A 311 2.18 -0.98 7.10
C PHE A 311 2.95 -2.06 6.34
N SER A 312 3.65 -1.62 5.30
CA SER A 312 4.55 -2.50 4.54
C SER A 312 5.77 -2.95 5.33
N GLN A 313 6.39 -4.04 4.86
CA GLN A 313 7.70 -4.50 5.35
C GLN A 313 8.77 -3.39 5.38
N LEU A 314 8.71 -2.44 4.44
CA LEU A 314 9.70 -1.35 4.33
C LEU A 314 9.61 -0.40 5.53
N PHE A 315 8.41 -0.13 6.03
CA PHE A 315 8.24 0.72 7.23
C PHE A 315 8.72 0.02 8.50
N TYR A 316 8.57 -1.30 8.61
CA TYR A 316 9.17 -2.05 9.71
C TYR A 316 10.69 -2.03 9.62
N ASP A 317 11.26 -2.23 8.43
CA ASP A 317 12.71 -2.12 8.23
C ASP A 317 13.24 -0.73 8.62
N MET A 318 12.59 0.35 8.14
CA MET A 318 12.96 1.72 8.50
C MET A 318 12.88 1.96 10.01
N ALA A 319 11.78 1.54 10.65
CA ALA A 319 11.63 1.69 12.10
C ALA A 319 12.73 0.94 12.87
N GLU A 320 13.16 -0.22 12.37
CA GLU A 320 14.20 -1.02 12.99
C GLU A 320 15.61 -0.42 12.80
N ASN A 321 15.92 -0.01 11.57
CA ASN A 321 17.30 0.17 11.10
C ASN A 321 17.73 1.63 10.89
N VAL A 322 16.81 2.59 10.82
CA VAL A 322 17.19 4.02 10.82
C VAL A 322 17.83 4.35 12.16
N GLY A 323 19.06 4.85 12.12
CA GLY A 323 19.95 4.86 13.29
C GLY A 323 19.55 5.84 14.39
N GLU A 324 18.86 6.93 14.03
CA GLU A 324 18.41 7.96 14.97
C GLU A 324 16.90 8.12 14.98
N SER A 325 16.35 8.30 16.17
CA SER A 325 14.90 8.43 16.37
C SER A 325 14.33 9.67 15.65
N ALA A 326 15.10 10.75 15.49
CA ALA A 326 14.66 11.92 14.71
C ALA A 326 14.36 11.55 13.24
N GLY A 327 15.19 10.67 12.64
CA GLY A 327 14.96 10.13 11.31
C GLY A 327 13.77 9.18 11.28
N VAL A 328 13.56 8.35 12.30
CA VAL A 328 12.39 7.47 12.42
C VAL A 328 11.10 8.28 12.54
N LEU A 329 11.07 9.31 13.37
CA LEU A 329 9.90 10.17 13.60
C LEU A 329 9.55 10.97 12.35
N GLY A 330 10.53 11.53 11.62
CA GLY A 330 10.23 12.24 10.38
C GLY A 330 9.88 11.32 9.20
N SER A 331 10.32 10.06 9.20
CA SER A 331 9.96 9.07 8.17
C SER A 331 8.71 8.26 8.56
N VAL A 332 8.90 7.18 9.31
CA VAL A 332 7.85 6.26 9.76
C VAL A 332 6.82 6.98 10.65
N GLY A 333 7.25 7.93 11.48
CA GLY A 333 6.34 8.68 12.33
C GLY A 333 5.39 9.57 11.55
N TYR A 334 5.89 10.31 10.56
CA TYR A 334 5.04 11.09 9.66
C TYR A 334 3.99 10.20 8.96
N ILE A 335 4.40 9.05 8.41
CA ILE A 335 3.46 8.12 7.76
C ILE A 335 2.48 7.51 8.77
N ALA A 336 2.92 7.07 9.94
CA ALA A 336 2.02 6.53 10.96
C ALA A 336 1.02 7.57 11.46
N GLY A 337 1.44 8.82 11.61
CA GLY A 337 0.57 9.94 11.94
C GLY A 337 -0.42 10.25 10.82
N HIS A 338 0.01 10.19 9.56
CA HIS A 338 -0.85 10.35 8.39
C HIS A 338 -1.95 9.28 8.38
N GLU A 339 -1.58 8.00 8.48
CA GLU A 339 -2.57 6.92 8.52
C GLU A 339 -3.52 7.04 9.70
N LEU A 340 -3.03 7.37 10.91
CA LEU A 340 -3.90 7.62 12.07
C LEU A 340 -4.90 8.76 11.81
N SER A 341 -4.50 9.78 11.06
CA SER A 341 -5.30 10.98 10.82
C SER A 341 -6.49 10.75 9.90
N HIS A 342 -6.44 9.77 8.99
CA HIS A 342 -7.60 9.37 8.17
C HIS A 342 -8.81 8.93 8.99
N THR A 343 -8.63 8.52 10.25
CA THR A 343 -9.76 8.22 11.15
C THR A 343 -10.55 9.48 11.56
N LEU A 344 -9.96 10.67 11.48
CA LEU A 344 -10.56 11.91 11.98
C LEU A 344 -10.83 12.96 10.90
N ILE A 345 -10.09 12.89 9.79
CA ILE A 345 -10.13 13.87 8.71
C ILE A 345 -10.64 13.15 7.47
N GLU A 346 -11.79 13.60 6.95
CA GLU A 346 -12.40 13.02 5.75
C GLU A 346 -13.01 14.13 4.87
N ASN A 347 -13.29 13.80 3.62
CA ASN A 347 -14.14 14.67 2.81
C ASN A 347 -15.56 14.72 3.38
N ALA A 348 -16.00 15.90 3.85
CA ALA A 348 -17.34 16.11 4.40
C ALA A 348 -18.49 15.75 3.44
N ASN A 349 -18.22 15.70 2.12
CA ASN A 349 -19.20 15.30 1.11
C ASN A 349 -19.28 13.77 0.88
N ALA A 350 -18.33 13.01 1.42
CA ALA A 350 -18.26 11.55 1.31
C ALA A 350 -17.70 10.92 2.59
N PRO A 351 -18.31 11.17 3.77
CA PRO A 351 -17.80 10.64 5.04
C PRO A 351 -17.96 9.12 5.09
N GLN A 352 -16.95 8.43 5.62
CA GLN A 352 -16.99 7.00 5.93
C GLN A 352 -17.15 6.77 7.44
N LEU A 353 -16.55 7.64 8.24
CA LEU A 353 -16.69 7.71 9.69
C LEU A 353 -17.48 8.98 10.07
N ILE A 354 -17.07 9.63 11.16
CA ILE A 354 -17.63 10.90 11.59
C ILE A 354 -16.53 11.96 11.49
N PRO A 355 -16.57 12.86 10.49
CA PRO A 355 -15.54 13.88 10.32
C PRO A 355 -15.64 14.90 11.45
N TYR A 356 -14.78 14.75 12.45
CA TYR A 356 -14.72 15.63 13.60
C TYR A 356 -13.60 16.66 13.43
N PHE A 357 -13.79 17.61 12.51
CA PHE A 357 -12.82 18.67 12.29
C PHE A 357 -13.47 19.96 11.76
N SER A 358 -12.82 21.11 12.02
CA SER A 358 -13.38 22.43 11.72
C SER A 358 -13.29 22.80 10.23
N ASN A 359 -14.35 23.40 9.69
CA ASN A 359 -14.38 23.98 8.33
C ASN A 359 -13.29 25.05 8.14
N GLU A 360 -12.98 25.82 9.18
CA GLU A 360 -11.90 26.78 9.18
C GLU A 360 -10.53 26.09 9.10
N SER A 361 -10.33 24.97 9.81
CA SER A 361 -9.11 24.14 9.66
C SER A 361 -9.01 23.55 8.26
N MET A 362 -10.12 23.06 7.70
CA MET A 362 -10.18 22.58 6.30
C MET A 362 -9.72 23.64 5.31
N GLN A 363 -10.30 24.83 5.42
CA GLN A 363 -9.97 25.96 4.54
C GLN A 363 -8.53 26.40 4.74
N CYS A 364 -8.02 26.41 5.97
CA CYS A 364 -6.61 26.70 6.22
C CYS A 364 -5.71 25.72 5.47
N ILE A 365 -5.96 24.41 5.62
CA ILE A 365 -5.18 23.35 4.96
C ILE A 365 -5.27 23.47 3.45
N GLN A 366 -6.47 23.52 2.87
CA GLN A 366 -6.62 23.61 1.41
C GLN A 366 -6.00 24.88 0.83
N ASN A 367 -6.15 26.02 1.51
CA ASN A 367 -5.49 27.27 1.08
C ASN A 367 -3.96 27.16 1.17
N GLN A 368 -3.42 26.49 2.20
CA GLN A 368 -1.99 26.24 2.33
C GLN A 368 -1.46 25.35 1.20
N TYR A 369 -2.18 24.29 0.84
CA TYR A 369 -1.83 23.43 -0.29
C TYR A 369 -1.95 24.16 -1.62
N GLN A 370 -2.99 24.99 -1.81
CA GLN A 370 -3.14 25.79 -3.02
C GLN A 370 -1.99 26.80 -3.16
N LYS A 371 -1.66 27.53 -2.10
CA LYS A 371 -0.52 28.46 -2.11
C LYS A 371 0.80 27.74 -2.36
N THR A 372 0.98 26.56 -1.78
CA THR A 372 2.17 25.73 -2.05
C THR A 372 2.22 25.34 -3.53
N CYS A 373 1.09 24.91 -4.10
CA CYS A 373 0.98 24.66 -5.53
C CYS A 373 1.36 25.90 -6.36
N ASP A 374 0.83 27.08 -6.04
CA ASP A 374 1.12 28.32 -6.77
C ASP A 374 2.62 28.69 -6.82
N HIS A 375 3.40 28.31 -5.80
CA HIS A 375 4.85 28.59 -5.72
C HIS A 375 5.74 27.45 -6.23
N PHE A 376 5.28 26.20 -6.10
CA PHE A 376 6.09 25.01 -6.34
C PHE A 376 5.54 24.11 -7.45
N GLU A 377 4.58 24.58 -8.25
CA GLU A 377 4.07 23.85 -9.41
C GLU A 377 5.22 23.44 -10.36
N GLU A 378 5.12 22.21 -10.86
CA GLU A 378 6.07 21.71 -11.86
C GLU A 378 5.36 21.44 -13.19
N GLU A 379 4.51 20.41 -13.27
CA GLU A 379 3.65 20.18 -14.46
C GLU A 379 2.19 20.59 -14.24
N SER A 380 1.61 20.18 -13.11
CA SER A 380 0.25 20.56 -12.71
C SER A 380 0.01 20.26 -11.24
N CYS A 381 -0.75 21.10 -10.56
CA CYS A 381 -1.25 20.84 -9.22
C CYS A 381 -2.53 21.62 -8.95
N GLY A 382 -3.13 21.37 -7.78
CA GLY A 382 -4.25 22.13 -7.26
C GLY A 382 -4.60 21.64 -5.87
N ALA A 383 -5.54 22.33 -5.22
CA ALA A 383 -6.12 21.92 -3.96
C ALA A 383 -7.64 21.89 -4.11
N SER A 384 -8.24 20.71 -4.05
CA SER A 384 -9.68 20.51 -4.16
C SER A 384 -10.25 19.77 -2.95
N ASP A 385 -11.55 19.93 -2.70
CA ASP A 385 -12.23 19.38 -1.51
C ASP A 385 -12.05 17.86 -1.37
N ASN A 386 -11.98 17.11 -2.48
CA ASN A 386 -11.74 15.67 -2.46
C ASN A 386 -10.32 15.27 -2.04
N GLN A 387 -9.39 16.22 -1.89
CA GLN A 387 -8.02 15.99 -1.41
C GLN A 387 -7.86 16.33 0.08
N ILE A 388 -8.93 16.76 0.78
CA ILE A 388 -8.82 17.14 2.20
C ILE A 388 -8.44 16.00 3.11
N ASP A 389 -8.87 14.80 2.77
CA ASP A 389 -8.52 13.57 3.46
C ASP A 389 -6.99 13.41 3.51
N GLU A 390 -6.35 13.41 2.35
CA GLU A 390 -4.90 13.30 2.22
C GLU A 390 -4.12 14.51 2.73
N ASN A 391 -4.52 15.72 2.32
CA ASN A 391 -3.83 16.96 2.67
C ASN A 391 -3.90 17.24 4.18
N GLY A 392 -5.04 16.92 4.81
CA GLY A 392 -5.22 17.05 6.24
C GLY A 392 -4.54 15.93 7.02
N ALA A 393 -4.53 14.70 6.51
CA ALA A 393 -3.78 13.60 7.10
C ALA A 393 -2.27 13.89 7.11
N ASP A 394 -1.73 14.44 6.03
CA ASP A 394 -0.36 14.95 5.97
C ASP A 394 -0.06 16.00 7.04
N MET A 395 -0.97 16.97 7.21
CA MET A 395 -0.78 18.06 8.15
C MET A 395 -0.81 17.57 9.60
N LEU A 396 -1.85 16.82 9.99
CA LEU A 396 -1.97 16.29 11.36
C LEU A 396 -0.88 15.25 11.64
N GLY A 397 -0.55 14.41 10.66
CA GLY A 397 0.51 13.42 10.76
C GLY A 397 1.88 14.04 11.03
N LEU A 398 2.24 15.10 10.30
CA LEU A 398 3.47 15.84 10.57
C LEU A 398 3.45 16.49 11.96
N GLN A 399 2.34 17.12 12.35
CA GLN A 399 2.22 17.78 13.67
C GLN A 399 2.41 16.78 14.82
N LEU A 400 1.77 15.62 14.75
CA LEU A 400 1.93 14.56 15.75
C LEU A 400 3.38 14.05 15.79
N ALA A 401 3.96 13.75 14.63
CA ALA A 401 5.34 13.27 14.54
C ALA A 401 6.36 14.29 15.06
N TYR A 402 6.20 15.56 14.68
CA TYR A 402 7.08 16.65 15.11
C TYR A 402 6.95 16.90 16.61
N SER A 403 5.73 16.83 17.18
CA SER A 403 5.57 17.02 18.62
C SER A 403 6.21 15.90 19.44
N LEU A 404 6.15 14.64 18.99
CA LEU A 404 6.90 13.56 19.61
C LEU A 404 8.42 13.74 19.47
N PHE A 405 8.88 14.28 18.34
CA PHE A 405 10.28 14.65 18.15
C PHE A 405 10.69 15.74 19.14
N GLU A 406 9.87 16.77 19.34
CA GLU A 406 10.16 17.86 20.27
C GLU A 406 10.29 17.36 21.71
N GLU A 407 9.40 16.47 22.14
CA GLU A 407 9.43 15.84 23.46
C GLU A 407 10.71 15.00 23.66
N GLU A 408 11.11 14.22 22.66
CA GLU A 408 12.24 13.30 22.76
C GLU A 408 13.61 13.99 22.69
N TYR A 409 13.69 15.08 21.91
CA TYR A 409 14.91 15.85 21.67
C TYR A 409 14.94 17.18 22.43
N GLN A 410 14.11 17.36 23.45
CA GLN A 410 14.11 18.59 24.26
C GLN A 410 15.52 18.92 24.78
N GLY A 411 16.02 20.10 24.41
CA GLY A 411 17.38 20.56 24.78
C GLY A 411 18.52 19.99 23.94
N ARG A 412 18.23 19.14 22.94
CA ARG A 412 19.21 18.44 22.10
C ARG A 412 18.89 18.45 20.60
N MET A 413 17.87 19.20 20.17
CA MET A 413 17.45 19.29 18.75
C MET A 413 18.56 19.79 17.82
N ASN A 414 19.47 20.62 18.34
CA ASN A 414 20.60 21.18 17.61
C ASN A 414 21.88 20.33 17.70
N GLU A 415 21.84 19.17 18.34
CA GLU A 415 22.97 18.22 18.33
C GLU A 415 23.20 17.72 16.90
N GLU A 416 24.48 17.56 16.54
CA GLU A 416 24.89 17.12 15.20
C GLU A 416 24.67 15.61 15.05
N TYR A 417 23.89 15.19 14.06
CA TYR A 417 23.70 13.78 13.67
C TYR A 417 24.86 13.30 12.80
N ILE A 418 25.04 13.93 11.63
CA ILE A 418 26.02 13.53 10.64
C ILE A 418 26.72 14.76 10.09
N ARG A 419 27.99 14.56 9.73
CA ARG A 419 28.77 15.50 8.94
C ARG A 419 28.89 14.96 7.53
N ILE A 420 28.32 15.68 6.57
CA ILE A 420 28.44 15.37 5.15
C ILE A 420 29.64 16.13 4.63
N GLN A 421 30.57 15.40 4.01
CA GLN A 421 31.71 15.99 3.31
C GLN A 421 31.37 16.04 1.83
N ASN A 422 31.11 17.25 1.32
CA ASN A 422 31.10 17.50 -0.12
C ASN A 422 32.40 18.24 -0.50
N PHE A 423 32.77 18.18 -1.78
CA PHE A 423 34.13 18.43 -2.28
C PHE A 423 34.78 19.77 -1.89
N GLU A 424 34.02 20.75 -1.38
CA GLU A 424 34.53 22.07 -0.96
C GLU A 424 34.07 22.54 0.44
N GLU A 425 33.03 21.94 1.08
CA GLU A 425 32.53 22.37 2.40
C GLU A 425 32.00 21.20 3.27
N TYR A 426 32.08 21.39 4.59
CA TYR A 426 31.49 20.47 5.59
C TYR A 426 30.11 20.97 6.00
N ARG A 427 29.08 20.17 5.78
CA ARG A 427 27.74 20.43 6.30
C ARG A 427 27.44 19.52 7.48
N SER A 428 27.13 20.11 8.61
CA SER A 428 26.60 19.40 9.77
C SER A 428 25.08 19.38 9.69
N ILE A 429 24.48 18.20 9.83
CA ILE A 429 23.03 18.02 9.90
C ILE A 429 22.65 17.86 11.37
N THR A 430 21.76 18.70 11.87
CA THR A 430 21.23 18.58 13.24
C THR A 430 20.12 17.55 13.34
N MET A 431 19.73 17.14 14.54
CA MET A 431 18.57 16.26 14.75
C MET A 431 17.27 16.90 14.24
N GLU A 432 17.09 18.21 14.42
CA GLU A 432 15.94 18.97 13.89
C GLU A 432 15.92 18.94 12.35
N GLN A 433 17.07 19.09 11.69
CA GLN A 433 17.16 18.98 10.24
C GLN A 433 16.95 17.55 9.76
N LEU A 434 17.48 16.55 10.47
CA LEU A 434 17.30 15.13 10.15
C LEU A 434 15.81 14.75 10.09
N PHE A 435 14.99 15.27 11.02
CA PHE A 435 13.55 15.08 10.99
C PHE A 435 12.97 15.51 9.62
N PHE A 436 13.19 16.75 9.21
CA PHE A 436 12.63 17.28 7.95
C PHE A 436 13.20 16.60 6.71
N TYR A 437 14.51 16.28 6.70
CA TYR A 437 15.10 15.50 5.61
C TYR A 437 14.44 14.13 5.48
N SER A 438 14.27 13.43 6.60
CA SER A 438 13.66 12.10 6.58
C SER A 438 12.21 12.11 6.09
N THR A 439 11.44 13.16 6.41
CA THR A 439 10.09 13.38 5.87
C THR A 439 10.10 13.63 4.36
N ALA A 440 11.08 14.38 3.82
CA ALA A 440 11.19 14.54 2.37
C ALA A 440 11.61 13.25 1.67
N PHE A 441 12.54 12.50 2.26
CA PHE A 441 13.10 11.29 1.64
C PHE A 441 12.06 10.19 1.43
N VAL A 442 11.08 10.06 2.33
CA VAL A 442 9.97 9.10 2.17
C VAL A 442 9.00 9.46 1.05
N ALA A 443 9.02 10.70 0.55
CA ALA A 443 8.21 11.19 -0.57
C ALA A 443 9.06 11.55 -1.81
N CYS A 444 10.30 11.09 -1.84
CA CYS A 444 11.30 11.61 -2.78
C CYS A 444 11.16 11.02 -4.18
N SER A 445 11.06 11.90 -5.18
CA SER A 445 10.97 11.53 -6.59
C SER A 445 11.99 12.29 -7.43
N GLY A 446 12.72 11.56 -8.28
CA GLY A 446 13.66 12.17 -9.22
C GLY A 446 13.01 12.65 -10.52
N LYS A 447 11.67 12.64 -10.60
CA LYS A 447 10.88 13.14 -11.73
C LYS A 447 10.16 14.44 -11.39
N SER A 448 9.82 15.17 -12.45
CA SER A 448 8.83 16.24 -12.38
C SER A 448 7.47 15.68 -11.94
N GLN A 449 6.76 16.44 -11.11
CA GLN A 449 5.53 16.04 -10.45
C GLN A 449 4.31 16.68 -11.10
N LYS A 450 3.19 15.95 -11.06
CA LYS A 450 1.90 16.39 -11.59
C LYS A 450 0.73 15.82 -10.81
N GLN A 451 -0.40 16.51 -10.82
CA GLN A 451 -1.65 15.96 -10.30
C GLN A 451 -2.07 14.77 -11.15
N ARG A 452 -2.23 13.62 -10.50
CA ARG A 452 -2.72 12.39 -11.14
C ARG A 452 -4.24 12.43 -11.17
N LEU A 453 -4.83 12.13 -12.34
CA LEU A 453 -6.28 12.13 -12.51
C LEU A 453 -6.90 11.04 -11.64
N GLY A 454 -7.85 11.41 -10.78
CA GLY A 454 -8.54 10.50 -9.87
C GLY A 454 -7.77 10.13 -8.60
N ASP A 455 -6.56 10.68 -8.42
CA ASP A 455 -5.76 10.52 -7.21
C ASP A 455 -6.14 11.58 -6.18
N GLY A 456 -6.46 11.15 -4.95
CA GLY A 456 -6.76 12.05 -3.84
C GLY A 456 -5.53 12.80 -3.34
N HIS A 457 -4.34 12.28 -3.59
CA HIS A 457 -3.11 12.88 -3.12
C HIS A 457 -2.71 14.11 -3.97
N SER A 458 -2.21 15.14 -3.29
CA SER A 458 -1.47 16.22 -3.95
C SER A 458 -0.13 15.69 -4.52
N PRO A 459 0.48 16.37 -5.50
CA PRO A 459 1.79 15.96 -6.03
C PRO A 459 2.87 15.98 -4.93
N LEU A 460 3.86 15.08 -4.99
CA LEU A 460 4.80 14.83 -3.88
C LEU A 460 5.59 16.08 -3.46
N ASN A 461 5.99 16.92 -4.41
CA ASN A 461 6.65 18.20 -4.16
C ASN A 461 5.75 19.17 -3.37
N VAL A 462 4.45 19.21 -3.69
CA VAL A 462 3.46 20.03 -3.00
C VAL A 462 3.21 19.47 -1.60
N ARG A 463 3.02 18.15 -1.44
CA ARG A 463 2.80 17.51 -0.12
C ARG A 463 3.92 17.85 0.86
N VAL A 464 5.17 17.61 0.46
CA VAL A 464 6.35 17.84 1.30
C VAL A 464 6.52 19.33 1.63
N ASN A 465 6.49 20.21 0.63
CA ASN A 465 6.69 21.63 0.88
C ASN A 465 5.52 22.25 1.68
N ALA A 466 4.30 21.74 1.53
CA ALA A 466 3.13 22.21 2.28
C ALA A 466 3.29 21.92 3.77
N VAL A 467 3.63 20.69 4.15
CA VAL A 467 3.76 20.34 5.58
C VAL A 467 4.97 21.03 6.23
N PHE A 468 6.03 21.34 5.47
CA PHE A 468 7.21 22.07 5.99
C PHE A 468 7.03 23.56 6.16
N GLN A 469 5.83 24.08 5.93
CA GLN A 469 5.48 25.41 6.43
C GLN A 469 5.23 25.41 7.95
N HIS A 470 5.56 24.32 8.65
CA HIS A 470 5.62 24.25 10.11
C HIS A 470 6.68 25.22 10.70
N PRO A 471 6.41 25.95 11.80
CA PRO A 471 7.37 26.89 12.41
C PRO A 471 8.73 26.28 12.78
N GLY A 472 8.73 24.99 13.14
CA GLY A 472 9.94 24.22 13.42
C GLY A 472 10.90 24.14 12.23
N PHE A 473 10.39 24.05 11.01
CA PHE A 473 11.22 23.99 9.79
C PHE A 473 12.00 25.28 9.60
N ARG A 474 11.30 26.43 9.68
CA ARG A 474 11.91 27.75 9.55
C ARG A 474 13.06 27.95 10.55
N LYS A 475 12.88 27.46 11.78
CA LYS A 475 13.91 27.50 12.82
C LYS A 475 15.09 26.56 12.50
N ALA A 476 14.82 25.33 12.05
CA ALA A 476 15.83 24.32 11.75
C ALA A 476 16.79 24.73 10.62
N PHE A 477 16.28 25.48 9.63
CA PHE A 477 17.06 25.93 8.45
C PHE A 477 17.38 27.42 8.46
N ASN A 478 16.96 28.16 9.49
CA ASN A 478 17.10 29.62 9.59
C ASN A 478 16.57 30.39 8.37
N CYS A 479 15.42 29.99 7.84
CA CYS A 479 14.89 30.56 6.61
C CYS A 479 14.48 32.04 6.77
N PRO A 480 14.93 32.94 5.87
CA PRO A 480 14.51 34.33 5.82
C PRO A 480 12.99 34.46 5.62
N ALA A 481 12.42 35.56 6.13
CA ALA A 481 10.98 35.81 6.02
C ALA A 481 10.48 35.97 4.57
N ASN A 482 11.38 36.32 3.65
CA ASN A 482 11.12 36.53 2.23
C ASN A 482 11.57 35.36 1.34
N SER A 483 11.86 34.21 1.95
CA SER A 483 12.20 33.00 1.19
C SER A 483 10.92 32.32 0.71
N THR A 484 10.98 31.66 -0.45
CA THR A 484 9.79 31.07 -1.07
C THR A 484 9.07 30.06 -0.14
N MET A 485 9.81 29.23 0.62
CA MET A 485 9.23 28.29 1.60
C MET A 485 8.47 28.98 2.74
N VAL A 486 8.78 30.26 3.04
CA VAL A 486 8.12 31.04 4.09
C VAL A 486 6.99 31.91 3.54
N GLU A 487 7.13 32.47 2.33
CA GLU A 487 6.09 33.29 1.69
C GLU A 487 4.85 32.49 1.27
N SER A 488 5.02 31.19 1.01
CA SER A 488 3.91 30.29 0.67
C SER A 488 2.98 29.99 1.86
N PHE A 489 3.22 30.58 3.03
CA PHE A 489 2.56 30.35 4.31
C PHE A 489 1.90 31.60 4.91
N ASN A 490 0.87 31.40 5.75
CA ASN A 490 0.33 32.43 6.64
C ASN A 490 0.67 32.09 8.11
N GLU A 491 -0.22 31.32 8.74
CA GLU A 491 -0.17 30.85 10.13
C GLU A 491 -0.40 29.34 10.14
N GLN A 492 0.07 28.66 11.19
CA GLN A 492 0.00 27.20 11.26
C GLN A 492 -1.46 26.78 11.33
N CYS A 493 -1.87 25.85 10.46
CA CYS A 493 -3.21 25.29 10.53
C CYS A 493 -3.32 24.36 11.76
N ILE A 494 -3.98 24.84 12.81
CA ILE A 494 -4.26 24.05 14.01
C ILE A 494 -5.52 23.22 13.76
N ILE A 495 -5.40 21.91 13.87
CA ILE A 495 -6.52 20.96 13.67
C ILE A 495 -7.12 20.59 15.03
N PHE A 496 -6.28 20.12 15.94
CA PHE A 496 -6.62 19.84 17.34
C PHE A 496 -5.63 20.53 18.27
N GLY A 497 -6.05 20.73 19.52
CA GLY A 497 -5.28 21.40 20.56
C GLY A 497 -5.73 22.83 20.81
N LYS A 498 -5.02 23.50 21.73
CA LYS A 498 -5.33 24.86 22.14
C LYS A 498 -5.28 25.83 20.94
N GLY A 499 -6.36 26.56 20.73
CA GLY A 499 -6.48 27.54 19.64
C GLY A 499 -6.93 26.95 18.30
N ALA A 500 -7.32 25.66 18.26
CA ALA A 500 -8.03 25.11 17.11
C ALA A 500 -9.33 25.91 16.85
N PRO A 501 -9.62 26.28 15.59
CA PRO A 501 -10.77 27.12 15.28
C PRO A 501 -12.08 26.39 15.50
N GLU A 502 -13.14 27.14 15.83
CA GLU A 502 -14.48 26.60 16.06
C GLU A 502 -15.00 25.79 14.87
N MET A 503 -15.79 24.75 15.13
CA MET A 503 -16.51 24.03 14.09
C MET A 503 -17.80 24.81 13.76
N ARG A 504 -17.83 25.55 12.64
CA ARG A 504 -19.10 26.12 12.16
C ARG A 504 -19.94 25.04 11.47
N ARG A 505 -21.08 24.71 12.09
CA ARG A 505 -22.14 23.85 11.51
C ARG A 505 -22.72 24.42 10.22
#